data_AF-A0A960AWF5-F1
#
_entry.id   AF-A0A960AWF5-F1
#
_cell.length_a   1.000
_cell.length_b   1.000
_cell.length_c   1.000
_cell.angle_alpha   90.00
_cell.angle_beta   90.00
_cell.angle_gamma   90.00
#
_symmetry.space_group_name_H-M   'P 1'
#
loop_
_entity.id
_entity.type
_entity.pdbx_description
1 polymer ?
#
loop_
_entity_poly.entity_id
_entity_poly.type
_entity_poly.pdbx_seq_one_letter_code
_entity_poly.pdbx_strand_id
1 'polypeptide(L)'
;GDLILGKECASAIGTLVERSTRFTILLHLPVDHTAESVATTMIEAMSDLPQHLRRTITWDRGAEMARWRDIDMQLQAPVYFCDPHSPWQRGSNENTNRLLRHWFEKGADLSKFTKADLKRVQDTLNKRPRPTLDLDTPAQRLAALLNDAA
;
A
#
# COMPACT_ATOMS: atom_id res chain seq x y z
N GLY A 1 1.14 -1.82 -5.56
CA GLY A 1 1.51 -0.70 -4.72
C GLY A 1 2.22 0.33 -5.54
N ASP A 2 2.64 1.39 -4.86
CA ASP A 2 3.31 2.57 -5.42
C ASP A 2 4.06 3.27 -4.27
N LEU A 3 4.97 4.19 -4.59
CA LEU A 3 5.65 5.03 -3.60
C LEU A 3 5.16 6.48 -3.68
N ILE A 4 4.78 7.03 -2.53
CA ILE A 4 4.68 8.48 -2.35
C ILE A 4 6.04 8.99 -1.90
N LEU A 5 6.76 9.67 -2.79
CA LEU A 5 8.05 10.27 -2.47
C LEU A 5 7.90 11.58 -1.69
N GLY A 6 8.75 11.73 -0.69
CA GLY A 6 8.93 12.93 0.11
C GLY A 6 9.92 13.92 -0.50
N LYS A 7 10.20 14.99 0.24
CA LYS A 7 11.15 16.03 -0.16
C LYS A 7 12.50 15.42 -0.54
N GLU A 8 13.06 15.87 -1.67
CA GLU A 8 14.38 15.45 -2.19
C GLU A 8 14.54 13.92 -2.37
N CYS A 9 13.42 13.19 -2.45
CA CYS A 9 13.40 11.72 -2.49
C CYS A 9 14.10 11.06 -1.28
N ALA A 10 14.28 11.79 -0.17
CA ALA A 10 14.97 11.28 1.02
C ALA A 10 14.09 10.35 1.87
N SER A 11 12.77 10.48 1.78
CA SER A 11 11.80 9.62 2.49
C SER A 11 10.69 9.21 1.55
N ALA A 12 9.98 8.14 1.90
CA ALA A 12 8.84 7.66 1.15
C ALA A 12 7.73 7.10 2.05
N ILE A 13 6.55 6.94 1.47
CA ILE A 13 5.48 6.11 2.03
C ILE A 13 5.07 5.14 0.94
N GLY A 14 5.20 3.84 1.20
CA GLY A 14 4.68 2.83 0.29
C GLY A 14 3.17 2.70 0.45
N THR A 15 2.43 2.58 -0.66
CA THR A 15 0.97 2.47 -0.64
C THR A 15 0.54 1.14 -1.25
N LEU A 16 -0.06 0.31 -0.41
CA LEU A 16 -0.69 -0.95 -0.80
C LEU A 16 -2.20 -0.79 -0.73
N VAL A 17 -2.91 -1.14 -1.79
CA VAL A 17 -4.38 -1.07 -1.84
C VAL A 17 -4.93 -2.41 -2.27
N GLU A 18 -5.75 -3.02 -1.42
CA GLU A 18 -6.44 -4.26 -1.72
C GLU A 18 -7.52 -4.02 -2.79
N ARG A 19 -7.54 -4.88 -3.82
CA ARG A 19 -8.26 -4.65 -5.08
C ARG A 19 -9.77 -4.91 -5.02
N SER A 20 -10.29 -5.54 -3.98
CA SER A 20 -11.73 -5.78 -3.84
C SER A 20 -12.37 -4.76 -2.90
N THR A 21 -11.74 -4.55 -1.75
CA THR A 21 -12.23 -3.78 -0.60
C THR A 21 -11.70 -2.36 -0.57
N ARG A 22 -10.68 -2.02 -1.37
CA ARG A 22 -9.95 -0.74 -1.33
C ARG A 22 -9.22 -0.50 0.01
N PHE A 23 -9.05 -1.54 0.82
CA PHE A 23 -8.34 -1.41 2.09
C PHE A 23 -6.90 -1.01 1.82
N THR A 24 -6.49 0.09 2.45
CA THR A 24 -5.17 0.71 2.25
C THR A 24 -4.25 0.33 3.39
N ILE A 25 -3.01 -0.01 3.06
CA ILE A 25 -1.91 -0.22 4.00
C ILE A 25 -0.77 0.72 3.62
N LEU A 26 -0.25 1.46 4.61
CA LEU A 26 0.84 2.41 4.42
C LEU A 26 2.15 1.84 5.00
N LEU A 27 3.18 1.78 4.17
CA LEU A 27 4.53 1.36 4.54
C LEU A 27 5.34 2.59 4.95
N HIS A 28 5.88 2.59 6.16
CA HIS A 28 6.62 3.73 6.69
C HIS A 28 8.11 3.65 6.33
N LEU A 29 8.58 4.54 5.46
CA LEU A 29 9.95 4.57 4.94
C LEU A 29 10.60 5.96 5.19
N PRO A 30 10.96 6.30 6.44
CA PRO A 30 11.35 7.65 6.81
C PRO A 30 12.78 8.05 6.41
N VAL A 31 13.65 7.09 6.09
CA VAL A 31 15.11 7.32 5.89
C VAL A 31 15.55 7.06 4.46
N ASP A 32 14.98 6.06 3.80
CA ASP A 32 15.27 5.69 2.41
C ASP A 32 14.11 4.89 1.83
N HIS A 33 14.20 4.58 0.54
CA HIS A 33 13.26 3.71 -0.18
C HIS A 33 14.02 2.70 -1.04
N THR A 34 15.13 2.18 -0.50
CA THR A 34 15.91 1.13 -1.17
C THR A 34 15.09 -0.15 -1.30
N ALA A 35 15.51 -1.04 -2.21
CA ALA A 35 14.80 -2.29 -2.41
C ALA A 35 14.78 -3.20 -1.17
N GLU A 36 15.78 -3.09 -0.30
CA GLU A 36 15.84 -3.80 0.97
C GLU A 36 14.84 -3.23 1.99
N SER A 37 14.81 -1.91 2.17
CA SER A 37 13.88 -1.24 3.08
C SER A 37 12.42 -1.43 2.66
N VAL A 38 12.13 -1.33 1.35
CA VAL A 38 10.79 -1.56 0.80
C VAL A 38 10.36 -3.02 1.01
N ALA A 39 11.21 -3.99 0.68
CA ALA A 39 10.89 -5.40 0.89
C ALA A 39 10.64 -5.74 2.37
N THR A 40 11.54 -5.32 3.26
CA THR A 40 11.43 -5.56 4.71
C THR A 40 10.13 -4.98 5.26
N THR A 41 9.87 -3.71 4.98
CA THR A 41 8.66 -3.03 5.49
C THR A 41 7.38 -3.63 4.90
N MET A 42 7.41 -4.05 3.63
CA MET A 42 6.27 -4.71 2.99
C MET A 42 5.98 -6.07 3.62
N ILE A 43 7.03 -6.87 3.86
CA ILE A 43 6.90 -8.20 4.46
C ILE A 43 6.35 -8.07 5.88
N GLU A 44 6.87 -7.15 6.70
CA GLU A 44 6.36 -6.87 8.04
C GLU A 44 4.86 -6.51 7.99
N ALA A 45 4.49 -5.51 7.18
CA ALA A 45 3.12 -5.03 7.13
C ALA A 45 2.11 -6.06 6.57
N MET A 46 2.54 -6.92 5.65
CA MET A 46 1.69 -7.95 5.05
C MET A 46 1.69 -9.28 5.82
N SER A 47 2.58 -9.46 6.78
CA SER A 47 2.60 -10.64 7.65
C SER A 47 1.45 -10.67 8.65
N ASP A 48 0.91 -9.51 8.99
CA ASP A 48 -0.27 -9.39 9.86
C ASP A 48 -1.59 -9.79 9.15
N LEU A 49 -1.58 -9.91 7.82
CA LEU A 49 -2.75 -10.32 7.06
C LEU A 49 -2.83 -11.85 6.94
N PRO A 50 -4.01 -12.46 7.12
CA PRO A 50 -4.23 -13.85 6.79
C PRO A 50 -3.84 -14.19 5.36
N GLN A 51 -3.24 -15.36 5.15
CA GLN A 51 -2.70 -15.78 3.85
C GLN A 51 -3.72 -15.66 2.71
N HIS A 52 -5.00 -15.97 2.98
CA HIS A 52 -6.06 -15.92 1.97
C HIS A 52 -6.36 -14.51 1.44
N LEU A 53 -5.95 -13.45 2.15
CA LEU A 53 -6.07 -12.05 1.73
C LEU A 53 -4.84 -11.51 0.99
N ARG A 54 -3.68 -12.17 1.14
CA ARG A 54 -2.42 -11.80 0.49
C ARG A 54 -2.07 -12.76 -0.65
N ARG A 55 -3.02 -12.90 -1.59
CA ARG A 55 -2.91 -13.87 -2.71
C ARG A 55 -1.86 -13.48 -3.74
N THR A 56 -1.81 -12.20 -4.10
CA THR A 56 -0.88 -11.67 -5.10
C THR A 56 -0.53 -10.23 -4.75
N ILE A 57 0.64 -9.79 -5.20
CA ILE A 57 1.07 -8.40 -5.10
C ILE A 57 1.31 -7.90 -6.51
N THR A 58 0.80 -6.70 -6.84
CA THR A 58 1.09 -6.05 -8.11
C THR A 58 1.78 -4.73 -7.84
N TRP A 59 2.90 -4.44 -8.49
CA TRP A 59 3.65 -3.19 -8.35
C TRP A 59 4.08 -2.65 -9.73
N ASP A 60 4.53 -1.40 -9.80
CA ASP A 60 5.21 -0.92 -11.00
C ASP A 60 6.65 -1.45 -11.09
N ARG A 61 7.32 -1.23 -12.23
CA ARG A 61 8.67 -1.75 -12.49
C ARG A 61 9.77 -0.87 -11.87
N GLY A 62 9.51 -0.34 -10.68
CA GLY A 62 10.47 0.49 -9.96
C GLY A 62 11.68 -0.30 -9.43
N ALA A 63 12.82 0.38 -9.30
CA ALA A 63 14.05 -0.22 -8.80
C ALA A 63 13.95 -0.66 -7.32
N GLU A 64 13.03 -0.05 -6.57
CA GLU A 64 12.69 -0.45 -5.20
C GLU A 64 12.09 -1.86 -5.12
N MET A 65 11.62 -2.42 -6.22
CA MET A 65 11.13 -3.80 -6.27
C MET A 65 12.21 -4.79 -6.72
N ALA A 66 13.49 -4.42 -6.73
CA ALA A 66 14.57 -5.35 -7.12
C ALA A 66 14.65 -6.62 -6.24
N ARG A 67 14.18 -6.54 -4.99
CA ARG A 67 14.12 -7.65 -4.02
C ARG A 67 12.77 -8.38 -4.01
N TRP A 68 11.98 -8.28 -5.08
CA TRP A 68 10.64 -8.89 -5.15
C TRP A 68 10.59 -10.39 -4.86
N ARG A 69 11.66 -11.14 -5.16
CA ARG A 69 11.74 -12.58 -4.85
C ARG A 69 11.66 -12.87 -3.35
N ASP A 70 12.22 -11.99 -2.53
CA ASP A 70 12.19 -12.16 -1.07
C ASP A 70 10.77 -11.93 -0.55
N ILE A 71 10.08 -10.93 -1.10
CA ILE A 71 8.67 -10.64 -0.81
C ILE A 71 7.81 -11.84 -1.20
N ASP A 72 8.00 -12.36 -2.41
CA ASP A 72 7.28 -13.51 -2.97
C ASP A 72 7.41 -14.75 -2.07
N MET A 73 8.65 -15.10 -1.71
CA MET A 73 8.96 -16.27 -0.88
C MET A 73 8.43 -16.13 0.55
N GLN A 74 8.67 -14.98 1.21
CA GLN A 74 8.27 -14.80 2.62
C GLN A 74 6.76 -14.63 2.77
N LEU A 75 6.11 -13.97 1.82
CA LEU A 75 4.66 -13.78 1.85
C LEU A 75 3.90 -14.96 1.22
N GLN A 76 4.58 -15.89 0.55
CA GLN A 76 3.97 -16.94 -0.26
C GLN A 76 2.92 -16.36 -1.21
N ALA A 77 3.27 -15.22 -1.83
CA ALA A 77 2.35 -14.38 -2.60
C ALA A 77 3.03 -13.94 -3.90
N PRO A 78 2.62 -14.49 -5.06
CA PRO A 78 3.11 -14.11 -6.38
C PRO A 78 3.19 -12.59 -6.59
N VAL A 79 4.39 -12.09 -6.91
CA VAL A 79 4.61 -10.68 -7.29
C VAL A 79 4.51 -10.51 -8.81
N TYR A 80 3.63 -9.62 -9.24
CA TYR A 80 3.42 -9.22 -10.63
C TYR A 80 3.82 -7.77 -10.86
N PHE A 81 4.26 -7.47 -12.07
CA PHE A 81 4.63 -6.13 -12.48
C PHE A 81 3.68 -5.59 -13.54
N CYS A 82 3.31 -4.32 -13.42
CA CYS A 82 2.55 -3.63 -14.45
C CYS A 82 3.34 -3.57 -15.77
N ASP A 83 2.61 -3.57 -16.88
CA ASP A 83 3.18 -3.43 -18.20
C ASP A 83 3.59 -1.97 -18.49
N PRO A 84 4.65 -1.74 -19.27
CA PRO A 84 5.00 -0.41 -19.72
C PRO A 84 3.82 0.25 -20.44
N HIS A 85 3.63 1.55 -20.25
CA HIS A 85 2.57 2.34 -20.89
C HIS A 85 1.13 1.86 -20.59
N SER A 86 0.91 1.16 -19.47
CA SER A 86 -0.41 0.64 -19.07
C SER A 86 -0.96 1.29 -17.79
N PRO A 87 -1.26 2.61 -17.79
CA PRO A 87 -1.68 3.34 -16.59
C PRO A 87 -2.99 2.79 -15.96
N TRP A 88 -3.87 2.20 -16.78
CA TRP A 88 -5.13 1.60 -16.30
C TRP A 88 -4.94 0.46 -15.29
N GLN A 89 -3.78 -0.22 -15.31
CA GLN A 89 -3.45 -1.27 -14.33
C GLN A 89 -3.21 -0.70 -12.92
N ARG A 90 -3.06 0.63 -12.78
CA ARG A 90 -2.71 1.31 -11.53
C ARG A 90 -3.80 2.25 -10.99
N GLY A 91 -4.97 2.31 -11.64
CA GLY A 91 -5.99 3.33 -11.32
C GLY A 91 -6.44 3.38 -9.85
N SER A 92 -6.48 2.22 -9.16
CA SER A 92 -6.82 2.18 -7.73
C SER A 92 -5.76 2.85 -6.84
N ASN A 93 -4.48 2.64 -7.15
CA ASN A 93 -3.38 3.26 -6.41
C ASN A 93 -3.29 4.76 -6.71
N GLU A 94 -3.45 5.16 -7.98
CA GLU A 94 -3.43 6.58 -8.35
C GLU A 94 -4.53 7.39 -7.65
N ASN A 95 -5.75 6.84 -7.59
CA ASN A 95 -6.85 7.47 -6.86
C ASN A 95 -6.57 7.54 -5.35
N THR A 96 -6.05 6.46 -4.76
CA THR A 96 -5.73 6.42 -3.33
C THR A 96 -4.62 7.38 -2.98
N ASN A 97 -3.55 7.43 -3.79
CA ASN A 97 -2.44 8.36 -3.61
C ASN A 97 -2.93 9.81 -3.70
N ARG A 98 -3.87 10.13 -4.58
CA ARG A 98 -4.49 11.47 -4.65
C ARG A 98 -5.20 11.83 -3.35
N LEU A 99 -5.91 10.90 -2.71
CA LEU A 99 -6.55 11.15 -1.41
C LEU A 99 -5.52 11.33 -0.30
N LEU A 100 -4.46 10.51 -0.30
CA LEU A 100 -3.37 10.60 0.67
C LEU A 100 -2.62 11.93 0.60
N ARG A 101 -2.61 12.61 -0.56
CA ARG A 101 -2.04 13.97 -0.69
C ARG A 101 -2.73 15.03 0.17
N HIS A 102 -3.91 14.77 0.71
CA HIS A 102 -4.52 15.65 1.70
C HIS A 102 -3.71 15.72 3.01
N TRP A 103 -3.04 14.63 3.39
CA TRP A 103 -2.18 14.56 4.57
C TRP A 103 -0.69 14.66 4.23
N PHE A 104 -0.29 14.06 3.10
CA PHE A 104 1.09 13.97 2.65
C PHE A 104 1.28 14.84 1.41
N GLU A 105 1.27 16.16 1.63
CA GLU A 105 1.38 17.15 0.56
C GLU A 105 2.59 16.89 -0.35
N LYS A 106 2.48 17.29 -1.62
CA LYS A 106 3.55 17.07 -2.59
C LYS A 106 4.79 17.88 -2.18
N GLY A 107 5.94 17.21 -2.04
CA GLY A 107 7.19 17.83 -1.61
C GLY A 107 7.30 18.04 -0.09
N ALA A 108 6.34 17.54 0.69
CA ALA A 108 6.46 17.50 2.14
C ALA A 108 7.62 16.59 2.58
N ASP A 109 8.25 16.95 3.68
CA ASP A 109 9.20 16.09 4.37
C ASP A 109 8.44 14.99 5.10
N LEU A 110 8.44 13.78 4.54
CA LEU A 110 7.66 12.66 5.08
C LEU A 110 8.33 12.02 6.30
N SER A 111 9.61 12.30 6.55
CA SER A 111 10.35 11.77 7.72
C SER A 111 9.78 12.26 9.06
N LYS A 112 9.01 13.37 9.04
CA LYS A 112 8.35 13.95 10.21
C LYS A 112 7.12 13.17 10.67
N PHE A 113 6.55 12.32 9.81
CA PHE A 113 5.41 11.51 10.19
C PHE A 113 5.89 10.26 10.91
N THR A 114 5.19 9.88 11.97
CA THR A 114 5.49 8.64 12.70
C THR A 114 4.71 7.46 12.14
N LYS A 115 5.09 6.23 12.51
CA LYS A 115 4.26 5.04 12.24
C LYS A 115 2.82 5.22 12.76
N ALA A 116 2.65 5.90 13.91
CA ALA A 116 1.34 6.17 14.49
C ALA A 116 0.51 7.18 13.66
N ASP A 117 1.16 8.21 13.09
CA ASP A 117 0.50 9.14 12.18
C ASP A 117 0.00 8.45 10.92
N LEU A 118 0.85 7.61 10.32
CA LEU A 118 0.46 6.81 9.15
C LEU A 118 -0.71 5.90 9.49
N LYS A 119 -0.67 5.22 10.66
CA LYS A 119 -1.78 4.36 11.10
C LYS A 119 -3.08 5.16 11.26
N ARG A 120 -3.03 6.35 11.84
CA ARG A 120 -4.20 7.24 11.98
C ARG A 120 -4.77 7.67 10.62
N VAL A 121 -3.92 8.03 9.66
CA VAL A 121 -4.33 8.38 8.29
C VAL A 121 -4.94 7.16 7.60
N GLN A 122 -4.28 6.01 7.69
CA GLN A 122 -4.75 4.74 7.16
C GLN A 122 -6.13 4.38 7.71
N ASP A 123 -6.32 4.45 9.03
CA ASP A 123 -7.59 4.13 9.67
C ASP A 123 -8.70 5.09 9.28
N THR A 124 -8.38 6.39 9.17
CA THR A 124 -9.32 7.38 8.67
C THR A 124 -9.76 7.06 7.24
N LEU A 125 -8.82 6.67 6.39
CA LEU A 125 -9.10 6.33 4.99
C LEU A 125 -9.90 5.02 4.84
N ASN A 126 -9.61 4.03 5.69
CA ASN A 126 -10.28 2.72 5.71
C ASN A 126 -11.64 2.73 6.40
N LYS A 127 -11.94 3.75 7.22
CA LYS A 127 -13.26 3.99 7.81
C LYS A 127 -14.12 4.98 7.00
N ARG A 128 -13.61 5.47 5.87
CA ARG A 128 -14.34 6.40 5.00
C ARG A 128 -15.24 5.62 4.02
N PRO A 129 -16.56 5.88 3.99
CA PRO A 129 -17.48 5.32 2.99
C PRO A 129 -17.00 5.52 1.55
N ARG A 130 -17.13 4.49 0.71
CA ARG A 130 -16.76 4.55 -0.71
C ARG A 130 -17.98 4.36 -1.61
N PRO A 131 -18.26 5.29 -2.53
CA PRO A 131 -19.31 5.07 -3.53
C PRO A 131 -19.08 3.80 -4.37
N THR A 132 -17.83 3.40 -4.59
CA THR A 132 -17.49 2.17 -5.32
C THR A 132 -17.76 0.88 -4.53
N LEU A 133 -18.14 0.99 -3.26
CA LEU A 133 -18.45 -0.13 -2.35
C LEU A 133 -19.88 0.00 -1.79
N ASP A 134 -20.79 0.66 -2.51
CA ASP A 134 -22.16 0.94 -2.08
C ASP A 134 -22.23 1.69 -0.74
N LEU A 135 -21.28 2.61 -0.53
CA LEU A 135 -21.09 3.39 0.69
C LEU A 135 -20.61 2.59 1.92
N ASP A 136 -20.26 1.32 1.76
CA ASP A 136 -19.50 0.63 2.80
C ASP A 136 -18.07 1.18 2.90
N THR A 137 -17.48 0.98 4.07
CA THR A 137 -16.09 1.31 4.34
C THR A 137 -15.16 0.16 3.91
N PRO A 138 -13.93 0.45 3.48
CA PRO A 138 -12.93 -0.59 3.21
C PRO A 138 -12.73 -1.55 4.38
N ALA A 139 -12.76 -1.04 5.62
CA ALA A 139 -12.64 -1.86 6.82
C ALA A 139 -13.80 -2.85 6.97
N GLN A 140 -15.04 -2.43 6.71
CA GLN A 140 -16.22 -3.32 6.76
C GLN A 140 -16.13 -4.41 5.70
N ARG A 141 -15.78 -4.06 4.45
CA ARG A 141 -15.65 -5.03 3.36
C ARG A 141 -14.52 -6.02 3.61
N LEU A 142 -13.39 -5.58 4.16
CA LEU A 142 -12.30 -6.48 4.53
C LEU A 142 -12.71 -7.42 5.68
N ALA A 143 -13.40 -6.90 6.69
CA ALA A 143 -13.91 -7.71 7.80
C ALA A 143 -14.91 -8.79 7.34
N ALA A 144 -15.76 -8.49 6.36
CA ALA A 144 -16.66 -9.49 5.77
C ALA A 144 -15.88 -10.64 5.13
N LEU A 145 -14.85 -10.34 4.33
CA LEU A 145 -14.00 -11.38 3.71
C LEU A 145 -13.24 -12.23 4.73
N LEU A 146 -12.88 -11.66 5.88
CA LEU A 146 -12.25 -12.40 6.98
C LEU A 146 -13.21 -13.42 7.61
N ASN A 147 -14.49 -13.07 7.72
CA ASN A 147 -15.50 -13.93 8.32
C ASN A 147 -15.98 -15.03 7.35
N ASP A 148 -16.03 -14.75 6.05
CA ASP A 148 -16.45 -15.71 5.02
C ASP A 148 -15.39 -16.80 4.75
N ALA A 149 -14.15 -16.59 5.20
CA ALA A 149 -13.03 -17.52 5.04
C ALA A 149 -12.82 -18.46 6.25
N ALA A 150 -13.64 -18.34 7.29
CA ALA A 150 -13.65 -19.18 8.49
C ALA A 150 -14.73 -20.27 8.41
#